data_AF-A0ABD3T774-F1
#
_entry.id   AF-A0ABD3T774-F1
#
_cell.length_a   1.000
_cell.length_b   1.000
_cell.length_c   1.000
_cell.angle_alpha   90.00
_cell.angle_beta   90.00
_cell.angle_gamma   90.00
#
_symmetry.space_group_name_H-M   'P 1'
#
loop_
_entity.id
_entity.type
_entity.pdbx_description
1 polymer ?
#
loop_
_entity_poly.entity_id
_entity_poly.type
_entity_poly.pdbx_seq_one_letter_code
_entity_poly.pdbx_strand_id
1 'polypeptide(L)'
;MALTKAQCREIFEKFAGSDGLLTPHELKNAIKSLAGAGNLSNNDLDKIVVECFQGMDMDGDQKITLDEFITDMTKPARTKKLEETFKQWDKDGSGYLSRAELKAAIMETMDGETADEICDQINDDQITLDEFMALCN
;
A
#
# COMPACT_ATOMS: atom_id res chain seq x y z
N MET A 1 -2.08 17.11 -1.73
CA MET A 1 -0.66 17.47 -1.90
C MET A 1 0.13 16.21 -1.65
N ALA A 2 0.93 15.74 -2.62
CA ALA A 2 1.84 14.64 -2.40
C ALA A 2 3.11 15.18 -1.73
N LEU A 3 3.63 14.49 -0.71
CA LEU A 3 4.92 14.82 -0.12
C LEU A 3 6.02 14.52 -1.15
N THR A 4 7.06 15.34 -1.18
CA THR A 4 8.21 15.09 -2.06
C THR A 4 9.16 14.07 -1.43
N LYS A 5 9.92 13.31 -2.25
CA LYS A 5 10.96 12.39 -1.77
C LYS A 5 11.89 13.03 -0.72
N ALA A 6 12.24 14.29 -0.93
CA ALA A 6 13.07 15.06 0.00
C ALA A 6 12.40 15.27 1.36
N GLN A 7 11.14 15.69 1.37
CA GLN A 7 10.39 15.88 2.62
C GLN A 7 10.16 14.56 3.36
N CYS A 8 9.84 13.48 2.63
CA CYS A 8 9.71 12.14 3.21
C CYS A 8 11.02 11.72 3.89
N ARG A 9 12.15 11.94 3.24
CA ARG A 9 13.47 11.61 3.80
C ARG A 9 13.81 12.44 5.04
N GLU A 10 13.57 13.75 5.01
CA GLU A 10 13.82 14.61 6.18
C GLU A 10 13.01 14.18 7.40
N ILE A 11 11.75 13.77 7.17
CA ILE A 11 10.89 13.25 8.23
C ILE A 11 11.40 11.88 8.68
N PHE A 12 11.71 10.98 7.74
CA PHE A 12 12.24 9.66 8.05
C PHE A 12 13.51 9.75 8.90
N GLU A 13 14.53 10.48 8.47
CA GLU A 13 15.79 10.62 9.22
C GLU A 13 15.62 11.30 10.58
N LYS A 14 14.56 12.10 10.75
CA LYS A 14 14.24 12.74 12.03
C LYS A 14 13.61 11.78 13.04
N PHE A 15 12.90 10.76 12.58
CA PHE A 15 12.18 9.81 13.44
C PHE A 15 12.76 8.39 13.44
N ALA A 16 13.54 8.03 12.42
CA ALA A 16 14.21 6.74 12.32
C ALA A 16 15.22 6.55 13.46
N GLY A 17 15.26 5.35 13.99
CA GLY A 17 16.16 4.97 15.06
C GLY A 17 17.62 4.90 14.60
N SER A 18 18.47 4.48 15.52
CA SER A 18 19.91 4.24 15.24
C SER A 18 20.16 3.10 14.23
N ASP A 19 19.14 2.29 13.94
CA ASP A 19 19.17 1.24 12.92
C ASP A 19 18.81 1.77 11.52
N GLY A 20 18.39 3.04 11.39
CA GLY A 20 17.99 3.63 10.12
C GLY A 20 16.67 3.09 9.60
N LEU A 21 15.83 2.53 10.48
CA LEU A 21 14.52 1.97 10.17
C LEU A 21 13.46 2.71 10.99
N LEU A 22 12.22 2.70 10.50
CA LEU A 22 11.07 3.20 11.24
C LEU A 22 10.26 2.04 11.80
N THR A 23 10.21 1.95 13.12
CA THR A 23 9.27 1.08 13.83
C THR A 23 7.86 1.70 13.82
N PRO A 24 6.80 0.91 14.10
CA PRO A 24 5.43 1.45 14.21
C PRO A 24 5.33 2.62 15.20
N HIS A 25 6.12 2.58 16.27
CA HIS A 25 6.14 3.62 17.29
C HIS A 25 6.77 4.92 16.79
N GLU A 26 7.84 4.82 16.00
CA GLU A 26 8.50 5.97 15.39
C GLU A 26 7.67 6.56 14.24
N LEU A 27 7.05 5.69 13.43
CA LEU A 27 6.09 6.10 12.40
C LEU A 27 4.91 6.87 13.01
N LYS A 28 4.39 6.45 14.17
CA LYS A 28 3.37 7.18 14.92
C LYS A 28 3.78 8.60 15.27
N ASN A 29 5.01 8.76 15.74
CA ASN A 29 5.55 10.09 16.06
C ASN A 29 5.74 10.94 14.80
N ALA A 30 6.18 10.32 13.70
CA ALA A 30 6.32 10.97 12.41
C ALA A 30 4.97 11.46 11.87
N ILE A 31 3.95 10.60 11.82
CA ILE A 31 2.58 10.92 11.37
C ILE A 31 1.96 11.99 12.26
N LYS A 32 2.13 11.90 13.59
CA LYS A 32 1.64 12.93 14.52
C LYS A 32 2.28 14.29 14.26
N SER A 33 3.58 14.31 13.91
CA SER A 33 4.29 15.54 13.56
C SER A 33 3.89 16.07 12.18
N LEU A 34 3.63 15.19 11.22
CA LEU A 34 3.21 15.49 9.84
C LEU A 34 1.77 16.01 9.77
N ALA A 35 0.85 15.36 10.48
CA ALA A 35 -0.55 15.77 10.63
C ALA A 35 -0.69 17.07 11.42
N GLY A 36 0.42 17.62 11.92
CA GLY A 36 0.53 18.98 12.42
C GLY A 36 -0.33 19.24 13.64
N ALA A 37 -0.10 18.53 14.76
CA ALA A 37 -0.74 18.78 16.05
C ALA A 37 -2.28 18.97 16.02
N GLY A 38 -2.94 18.49 14.95
CA GLY A 38 -4.39 18.39 14.88
C GLY A 38 -4.86 17.38 15.90
N ASN A 39 -6.04 17.61 16.46
CA ASN A 39 -6.64 16.96 17.62
C ASN A 39 -7.00 15.47 17.42
N LEU A 40 -6.13 14.69 16.77
CA LEU A 40 -6.27 13.25 16.57
C LEU A 40 -6.10 12.55 17.91
N SER A 41 -7.10 11.76 18.30
CA SER A 41 -7.00 10.95 19.50
C SER A 41 -5.93 9.89 19.32
N ASN A 42 -5.30 9.44 20.41
CA ASN A 42 -4.29 8.37 20.33
C ASN A 42 -4.82 7.13 19.59
N ASN A 43 -6.11 6.81 19.73
CA ASN A 43 -6.76 5.72 19.00
C ASN A 43 -6.81 5.94 17.48
N ASP A 44 -7.07 7.18 17.03
CA ASP A 44 -7.10 7.49 15.59
C ASP A 44 -5.69 7.42 15.01
N LEU A 45 -4.70 7.91 15.77
CA LEU A 45 -3.29 7.76 15.41
C LEU A 45 -2.88 6.29 15.34
N ASP A 46 -3.24 5.46 16.32
CA ASP A 46 -2.92 4.02 16.27
C ASP A 46 -3.55 3.34 15.05
N LYS A 47 -4.79 3.68 14.69
CA LYS A 47 -5.42 3.14 13.47
C LYS A 47 -4.70 3.58 12.21
N ILE A 48 -4.45 4.88 12.05
CA ILE A 48 -3.74 5.43 10.88
C ILE A 48 -2.35 4.82 10.78
N VAL A 49 -1.65 4.67 11.91
CA VAL A 49 -0.33 4.04 11.96
C VAL A 49 -0.42 2.61 11.53
N VAL A 50 -1.34 1.80 12.08
CA VAL A 50 -1.49 0.40 11.69
C VAL A 50 -1.82 0.27 10.20
N GLU A 51 -2.72 1.10 9.67
CA GLU A 51 -3.07 1.10 8.24
C GLU A 51 -1.90 1.51 7.34
N CYS A 52 -1.22 2.62 7.66
CA CYS A 52 -0.03 3.05 6.92
C CYS A 52 1.09 2.02 7.03
N PHE A 53 1.30 1.46 8.21
CA PHE A 53 2.35 0.49 8.48
C PHE A 53 2.10 -0.79 7.70
N GLN A 54 0.89 -1.36 7.74
CA GLN A 54 0.52 -2.55 6.95
C GLN A 54 0.51 -2.32 5.43
N GLY A 55 0.43 -1.08 4.97
CA GLY A 55 0.57 -0.73 3.55
C GLY A 55 2.02 -0.55 3.12
N MET A 56 2.91 -0.19 4.06
CA MET A 56 4.31 0.12 3.79
C MET A 56 5.26 -1.04 4.10
N ASP A 57 4.99 -1.81 5.15
CA ASP A 57 5.73 -3.01 5.57
C ASP A 57 5.43 -4.15 4.59
N MET A 58 6.13 -4.14 3.45
CA MET A 58 5.89 -5.09 2.37
C MET A 58 6.58 -6.43 2.63
N ASP A 59 7.67 -6.45 3.38
CA ASP A 59 8.41 -7.67 3.71
C ASP A 59 7.96 -8.33 5.04
N GLY A 60 7.12 -7.64 5.81
CA GLY A 60 6.55 -8.15 7.06
C GLY A 60 7.57 -8.22 8.19
N ASP A 61 8.69 -7.49 8.09
CA ASP A 61 9.75 -7.48 9.09
C ASP A 61 9.41 -6.62 10.32
N GLN A 62 8.21 -6.01 10.32
CA GLN A 62 7.73 -5.08 11.35
C GLN A 62 8.61 -3.84 11.48
N LYS A 63 9.26 -3.45 10.39
CA LYS A 63 9.99 -2.20 10.23
C LYS A 63 9.69 -1.61 8.86
N ILE A 64 10.03 -0.35 8.70
CA ILE A 64 9.82 0.39 7.46
C ILE A 64 11.17 0.96 7.07
N THR A 65 11.65 0.55 5.92
CA THR A 65 12.86 1.10 5.31
C THR A 65 12.58 2.47 4.70
N LEU A 66 13.64 3.27 4.49
CA LEU A 66 13.52 4.57 3.82
C LEU A 66 12.88 4.42 2.42
N ASP A 67 13.19 3.32 1.73
CA ASP A 67 12.69 3.06 0.39
C ASP A 67 11.18 2.75 0.41
N GLU A 68 10.72 1.92 1.35
CA GLU A 68 9.29 1.64 1.56
C GLU A 68 8.50 2.90 1.95
N PHE A 69 9.04 3.70 2.88
CA PHE A 69 8.41 4.94 3.31
C PHE A 69 8.28 5.95 2.17
N ILE A 70 9.34 6.13 1.39
CA ILE A 70 9.34 7.00 0.22
C ILE A 70 8.39 6.45 -0.84
N THR A 71 8.44 5.16 -1.11
CA THR A 71 7.62 4.52 -2.14
C THR A 71 6.15 4.72 -1.82
N ASP A 72 5.70 4.47 -0.59
CA ASP A 72 4.29 4.69 -0.24
C ASP A 72 3.88 6.16 -0.22
N MET A 73 4.73 7.06 0.31
CA MET A 73 4.39 8.47 0.44
C MET A 73 4.46 9.25 -0.88
N THR A 74 5.25 8.75 -1.83
CA THR A 74 5.38 9.33 -3.17
C THR A 74 4.63 8.56 -4.25
N LYS A 75 4.01 7.43 -3.89
CA LYS A 75 3.16 6.64 -4.79
C LYS A 75 2.02 7.50 -5.35
N PRO A 76 1.81 7.49 -6.68
CA PRO A 76 0.66 8.16 -7.29
C PRO A 76 -0.65 7.66 -6.68
N ALA A 77 -1.63 8.55 -6.52
CA ALA A 77 -2.96 8.17 -6.01
C ALA A 77 -3.64 7.06 -6.86
N ARG A 78 -3.29 6.95 -8.15
CA ARG A 78 -3.74 5.86 -9.04
C ARG A 78 -3.23 4.51 -8.56
N THR A 79 -1.96 4.43 -8.16
CA THR A 79 -1.31 3.23 -7.63
C THR A 79 -1.97 2.81 -6.31
N LYS A 80 -2.21 3.76 -5.40
CA LYS A 80 -2.92 3.48 -4.13
C LYS A 80 -4.31 2.90 -4.36
N LYS A 81 -5.06 3.45 -5.33
CA LYS A 81 -6.40 2.95 -5.64
C LYS A 81 -6.37 1.55 -6.26
N LEU A 82 -5.39 1.26 -7.11
CA LEU A 82 -5.18 -0.08 -7.67
C LEU A 82 -4.75 -1.08 -6.59
N GLU A 83 -3.91 -0.68 -5.64
CA GLU A 83 -3.54 -1.48 -4.45
C GLU A 83 -4.73 -1.80 -3.55
N GLU A 84 -5.56 -0.80 -3.21
CA GLU A 84 -6.78 -1.03 -2.44
C GLU A 84 -7.73 -1.97 -3.16
N THR A 85 -7.87 -1.80 -4.48
CA THR A 85 -8.68 -2.69 -5.32
C THR A 85 -8.11 -4.11 -5.30
N PHE A 86 -6.79 -4.25 -5.46
CA PHE A 86 -6.09 -5.54 -5.42
C PHE A 86 -6.29 -6.23 -4.07
N LYS A 87 -6.08 -5.53 -2.96
CA LYS A 87 -6.31 -6.05 -1.59
C LYS A 87 -7.77 -6.41 -1.34
N GLN A 88 -8.72 -5.73 -1.97
CA GLN A 88 -10.14 -6.03 -1.85
C GLN A 88 -10.53 -7.31 -2.62
N TRP A 89 -9.78 -7.60 -3.68
CA TRP A 89 -9.97 -8.73 -4.58
C TRP A 89 -9.26 -9.98 -4.06
N ASP A 90 -8.09 -9.81 -3.42
CA ASP A 90 -7.32 -10.85 -2.74
C ASP A 90 -8.06 -11.28 -1.47
N LYS A 91 -8.86 -12.35 -1.58
CA LYS A 91 -9.73 -12.82 -0.49
C LYS A 91 -8.96 -13.72 0.47
N ASP A 92 -7.96 -14.44 -0.03
CA ASP A 92 -7.13 -15.30 0.78
C ASP A 92 -5.98 -14.55 1.48
N GLY A 93 -5.71 -13.31 1.07
CA GLY A 93 -4.69 -12.45 1.65
C GLY A 93 -3.28 -12.96 1.36
N SER A 94 -3.11 -13.74 0.30
CA SER A 94 -1.83 -14.31 -0.11
C SER A 94 -0.86 -13.26 -0.65
N GLY A 95 -1.35 -12.07 -0.99
CA GLY A 95 -0.58 -11.02 -1.68
C GLY A 95 -0.52 -11.23 -3.19
N TYR A 96 -1.21 -12.25 -3.72
CA TYR A 96 -1.33 -12.55 -5.14
C TYR A 96 -2.80 -12.72 -5.49
N LEU A 97 -3.21 -12.26 -6.68
CA LEU A 97 -4.56 -12.53 -7.16
C LEU A 97 -4.56 -13.82 -7.97
N SER A 98 -5.19 -14.86 -7.44
CA SER A 98 -5.40 -16.07 -8.23
C SER A 98 -6.36 -15.81 -9.39
N ARG A 99 -6.24 -16.59 -10.46
CA ARG A 99 -7.13 -16.49 -11.64
C ARG A 99 -8.62 -16.55 -11.26
N ALA A 100 -8.95 -17.31 -10.21
CA ALA A 100 -10.30 -17.41 -9.68
C ALA A 100 -10.75 -16.14 -8.95
N GLU A 101 -9.90 -15.55 -8.10
CA GLU A 101 -10.18 -14.31 -7.38
C GLU A 101 -10.28 -13.12 -8.31
N LEU A 102 -9.35 -13.02 -9.26
CA LEU A 102 -9.39 -11.99 -10.30
C LEU A 102 -10.69 -12.09 -11.11
N LYS A 103 -11.06 -13.28 -11.59
CA LYS A 103 -12.30 -13.47 -12.34
C LYS A 103 -13.53 -13.10 -11.52
N ALA A 104 -13.58 -13.55 -10.27
CA ALA A 104 -14.68 -13.20 -9.36
C ALA A 104 -14.76 -11.69 -9.13
N ALA A 105 -13.63 -11.03 -8.93
CA ALA A 105 -13.59 -9.62 -8.62
C ALA A 105 -13.86 -8.73 -9.83
N ILE A 106 -13.36 -9.08 -11.03
CA ILE A 106 -13.71 -8.37 -12.26
C ILE A 106 -15.20 -8.56 -12.57
N MET A 107 -15.78 -9.75 -12.34
CA MET A 107 -17.23 -9.95 -12.46
C MET A 107 -18.03 -9.11 -11.45
N GLU A 108 -17.47 -8.78 -10.28
CA GLU A 108 -18.14 -7.99 -9.25
C GLU A 108 -17.99 -6.47 -9.47
N THR A 109 -16.92 -6.03 -10.15
CA THR A 109 -16.55 -4.61 -10.29
C THR A 109 -16.62 -4.04 -11.71
N MET A 110 -16.54 -4.87 -12.74
CA MET A 110 -16.59 -4.48 -14.16
C MET A 110 -17.64 -5.30 -14.93
N ASP A 111 -18.02 -4.83 -16.11
CA ASP A 111 -18.84 -5.62 -17.02
C ASP A 111 -18.09 -6.90 -17.40
N GLY A 112 -18.73 -8.05 -17.16
CA GLY A 112 -18.13 -9.39 -17.26
C GLY A 112 -17.54 -9.75 -18.62
N GLU A 113 -17.78 -8.96 -19.66
CA GLU A 113 -17.15 -9.09 -20.98
C GLU A 113 -15.63 -8.79 -20.92
N THR A 114 -15.22 -7.82 -20.09
CA THR A 114 -13.81 -7.49 -19.84
C THR A 114 -13.10 -8.55 -18.99
N ALA A 115 -13.85 -9.32 -18.20
CA ALA A 115 -13.29 -10.33 -17.29
C ALA A 115 -12.65 -11.49 -18.04
N ASP A 116 -13.31 -12.01 -19.08
CA ASP A 116 -12.77 -13.12 -19.87
C ASP A 116 -11.56 -12.66 -20.70
N GLU A 117 -11.58 -11.44 -21.27
CA GLU A 117 -10.43 -10.89 -22.01
C GLU A 117 -9.20 -10.67 -21.10
N ILE A 118 -9.40 -10.13 -19.90
CA ILE A 118 -8.31 -9.96 -18.94
C ILE A 118 -7.82 -11.34 -18.50
N CYS A 119 -8.72 -12.28 -18.18
CA CYS A 119 -8.35 -13.63 -17.76
C CYS A 119 -7.56 -14.38 -18.85
N ASP A 120 -7.89 -14.19 -20.14
CA ASP A 120 -7.15 -14.78 -21.27
C ASP A 120 -5.77 -14.14 -21.49
N GLN A 121 -5.58 -12.87 -21.14
CA GLN A 121 -4.24 -12.25 -21.13
C GLN A 121 -3.39 -12.74 -19.95
N ILE A 122 -4.02 -13.26 -18.91
CA ILE A 122 -3.35 -13.80 -17.73
C ILE A 122 -2.98 -15.25 -18.01
N ASN A 123 -1.70 -15.46 -18.33
CA ASN A 123 -1.15 -16.79 -18.57
C ASN A 123 -0.61 -17.46 -17.29
N ASP A 124 -0.46 -16.68 -16.21
CA ASP A 124 -0.02 -17.18 -14.90
C ASP A 124 -1.22 -17.55 -14.01
N ASP A 125 -1.06 -18.58 -13.18
CA ASP A 125 -2.10 -19.00 -12.24
C ASP A 125 -2.40 -17.94 -11.16
N GLN A 126 -1.45 -17.01 -10.97
CA GLN A 126 -1.46 -15.94 -9.99
C GLN A 126 -0.85 -14.69 -10.61
N ILE A 127 -1.46 -13.53 -10.36
CA ILE A 127 -0.90 -12.24 -10.74
C ILE A 127 -0.49 -11.44 -9.52
N THR A 128 0.63 -10.78 -9.66
CA THR A 128 1.14 -9.80 -8.70
C THR A 128 0.47 -8.44 -8.88
N LEU A 129 0.59 -7.60 -7.86
CA LEU A 129 0.14 -6.22 -7.91
C LEU A 129 0.77 -5.45 -9.08
N ASP A 130 2.04 -5.70 -9.40
CA ASP A 130 2.74 -5.03 -10.49
C ASP A 130 2.13 -5.38 -11.86
N GLU A 131 1.83 -6.67 -12.07
CA GLU A 131 1.15 -7.16 -13.28
C GLU A 131 -0.28 -6.62 -13.38
N PHE A 132 -1.02 -6.58 -12.26
CA PHE A 132 -2.34 -5.98 -12.21
C PHE A 132 -2.31 -4.50 -12.60
N MET A 133 -1.31 -3.74 -12.12
CA MET A 133 -1.12 -2.35 -12.50
C MET A 133 -0.75 -2.20 -13.98
N ALA A 134 0.05 -3.11 -14.53
CA ALA A 134 0.39 -3.12 -15.95
C ALA A 134 -0.83 -3.40 -16.84
N LEU A 135 -1.75 -4.26 -16.40
CA LEU A 135 -3.00 -4.57 -17.10
C LEU A 135 -3.99 -3.40 -17.08
N CYS A 136 -4.00 -2.61 -16.01
CA CYS A 136 -4.90 -1.46 -15.84
C CYS A 136 -4.36 -0.13 -16.43
N ASN A 137 -3.25 -0.17 -17.18
CA ASN A 137 -2.62 1.03 -17.75
C ASN A 137 -2.95 1.26 -19.22
#